data_AF-A0A8T4RD14-F1
#
_entry.id   AF-A0A8T4RD14-F1
#
_cell.length_a   1.000
_cell.length_b   1.000
_cell.length_c   1.000
_cell.angle_alpha   90.00
_cell.angle_beta   90.00
_cell.angle_gamma   90.00
#
_symmetry.space_group_name_H-M   'P 1'
#
loop_
_entity.id
_entity.type
_entity.pdbx_description
1 polymer ?
#
loop_
_entity_poly.entity_id
_entity_poly.type
_entity_poly.pdbx_seq_one_letter_code
_entity_poly.pdbx_strand_id
1 'polypeptide(L)'
;MVTLHFVPYTEIEPLSGVGRIRKLLSIAKENKIVLLQGRLRQEEETELIKTTMEEINKEFKGIELAVINPSETAKDGLQKLKYDVLGYLFGDTQGLTIIGPSSIVKKIKNDPGQIELLTSELRQSKASVTHSRSNSEVRQIKSGASKVQEAARKKRK
;
A
#
# COMPACT_ATOMS: atom_id res chain seq x y z
N MET A 1 -10.06 7.77 3.68
CA MET A 1 -9.28 8.55 2.69
C MET A 1 -8.40 7.57 1.93
N VAL A 2 -8.46 7.58 0.60
CA VAL A 2 -7.53 6.83 -0.25
C VAL A 2 -6.26 7.65 -0.39
N THR A 3 -5.09 7.02 -0.21
CA THR A 3 -3.79 7.71 -0.28
C THR A 3 -2.95 7.09 -1.38
N LEU A 4 -2.47 7.94 -2.30
CA LEU A 4 -1.47 7.57 -3.30
C LEU A 4 -0.08 7.94 -2.77
N HIS A 5 0.84 6.98 -2.75
CA HIS A 5 2.21 7.13 -2.29
C HIS A 5 3.16 6.95 -3.47
N PHE A 6 3.81 8.03 -3.87
CA PHE A 6 4.77 7.99 -4.97
C PHE A 6 6.15 7.54 -4.47
N VAL A 7 6.75 6.58 -5.17
CA VAL A 7 8.09 6.04 -4.90
C VAL A 7 8.98 6.31 -6.12
N PRO A 8 9.96 7.22 -6.04
CA PRO A 8 10.90 7.44 -7.13
C PRO A 8 11.86 6.26 -7.28
N TYR A 9 12.35 6.04 -8.50
CA TYR A 9 13.22 4.90 -8.81
C TYR A 9 14.51 4.91 -7.96
N THR A 10 15.07 6.09 -7.72
CA THR A 10 16.28 6.30 -6.91
C THR A 10 16.15 5.78 -5.47
N GLU A 11 14.92 5.62 -4.98
CA GLU A 11 14.66 5.11 -3.62
C GLU A 11 14.65 3.58 -3.53
N ILE A 12 14.51 2.89 -4.68
CA ILE A 12 14.45 1.42 -4.78
C ILE A 12 15.64 0.83 -5.53
N GLU A 13 16.29 1.62 -6.39
CA GLU A 13 17.49 1.26 -7.14
C GLU A 13 18.57 0.60 -6.27
N PRO A 14 18.99 1.17 -5.12
CA PRO A 14 20.06 0.58 -4.31
C PRO A 14 19.63 -0.66 -3.52
N LEU A 15 18.33 -0.99 -3.50
CA LEU A 15 17.82 -2.12 -2.75
C LEU A 15 17.99 -3.42 -3.55
N SER A 16 18.26 -4.52 -2.85
CA SER A 16 18.13 -5.86 -3.42
C SER A 16 16.67 -6.13 -3.82
N GLY A 17 16.42 -7.08 -4.72
CA GLY A 17 15.04 -7.38 -5.14
C GLY A 17 14.10 -7.72 -3.98
N VAL A 18 14.60 -8.50 -3.01
CA VAL A 18 13.87 -8.78 -1.76
C VAL A 18 13.63 -7.49 -0.95
N GLY A 19 14.61 -6.59 -0.89
CA GLY A 19 14.47 -5.28 -0.23
C GLY A 19 13.41 -4.40 -0.89
N ARG A 20 13.36 -4.37 -2.23
CA ARG A 20 12.34 -3.66 -3.01
C ARG A 20 10.96 -4.20 -2.70
N ILE A 21 10.79 -5.53 -2.75
CA ILE A 21 9.52 -6.21 -2.46
C ILE A 21 9.03 -5.87 -1.05
N ARG A 22 9.89 -6.01 -0.04
CA ARG A 22 9.54 -5.72 1.37
C ARG A 22 9.09 -4.28 1.56
N LYS A 23 9.79 -3.33 0.94
CA LYS A 23 9.46 -1.90 1.02
C LYS A 23 8.09 -1.63 0.40
N LEU A 24 7.86 -2.08 -0.83
CA LEU A 24 6.58 -1.86 -1.53
C LEU A 24 5.41 -2.50 -0.79
N LEU A 25 5.60 -3.73 -0.29
CA LEU A 25 4.59 -4.46 0.48
C LEU A 25 4.28 -3.77 1.81
N SER A 26 5.29 -3.24 2.52
CA SER A 26 5.06 -2.49 3.76
C SER A 26 4.20 -1.24 3.55
N ILE A 27 4.41 -0.50 2.46
CA ILE A 27 3.62 0.69 2.14
C ILE A 27 2.18 0.28 1.80
N ALA A 28 2.00 -0.78 1.00
CA ALA A 28 0.67 -1.27 0.63
C ALA A 28 -0.15 -1.73 1.85
N LYS A 29 0.51 -2.37 2.83
CA LYS A 29 -0.11 -2.81 4.10
C LYS A 29 -0.62 -1.66 4.96
N GLU A 30 -0.08 -0.45 4.78
CA GLU A 30 -0.57 0.78 5.43
C GLU A 30 -1.81 1.36 4.73
N ASN A 31 -2.51 0.57 3.90
CA ASN A 31 -3.68 1.02 3.14
C ASN A 31 -3.37 2.16 2.15
N LYS A 32 -2.17 2.16 1.57
CA LYS A 32 -1.72 3.13 0.56
C LYS A 32 -1.61 2.45 -0.80
N ILE A 33 -1.96 3.17 -1.86
CA ILE A 33 -1.69 2.78 -3.23
C ILE A 33 -0.29 3.30 -3.57
N VAL A 34 0.62 2.42 -3.94
CA VAL A 34 1.99 2.75 -4.34
C VAL A 34 2.03 3.04 -5.82
N LEU A 35 2.61 4.18 -6.19
CA LEU A 35 2.97 4.54 -7.56
C LEU A 35 4.49 4.56 -7.66
N LEU A 36 5.06 3.50 -8.20
CA LEU A 36 6.50 3.35 -8.41
C LEU A 36 6.91 3.92 -9.77
N GLN A 37 7.93 4.78 -9.77
CA GLN A 37 8.65 5.19 -10.97
C GLN A 37 9.57 4.06 -11.44
N GLY A 38 9.42 3.65 -12.70
CA GLY A 38 10.05 2.45 -13.23
C GLY A 38 9.24 1.20 -12.95
N ARG A 39 9.90 0.05 -13.08
CA ARG A 39 9.29 -1.27 -13.05
C ARG A 39 10.02 -2.20 -12.09
N LEU A 40 9.31 -3.23 -11.65
CA LEU A 40 9.92 -4.41 -11.07
C LEU A 40 10.33 -5.35 -12.21
N ARG A 41 11.40 -6.11 -12.00
CA ARG A 41 11.75 -7.21 -12.90
C ARG A 41 10.68 -8.30 -12.81
N GLN A 42 10.51 -9.10 -13.85
CA GLN A 42 9.49 -10.13 -13.89
C GLN A 42 9.60 -11.13 -12.72
N GLU A 43 10.81 -11.44 -12.29
CA GLU A 43 11.08 -12.29 -11.13
C GLU A 43 10.68 -11.61 -9.82
N GLU A 44 10.90 -10.29 -9.72
CA GLU A 44 10.51 -9.49 -8.56
C GLU A 44 8.98 -9.32 -8.47
N GLU A 45 8.30 -9.15 -9.60
CA GLU A 45 6.83 -9.14 -9.66
C GLU A 45 6.25 -10.48 -9.18
N THR A 46 6.81 -11.59 -9.67
CA THR A 46 6.38 -12.94 -9.27
C THR A 46 6.61 -13.16 -7.78
N GLU A 47 7.79 -12.78 -7.27
CA GLU A 47 8.12 -12.93 -5.85
C GLU A 47 7.30 -11.98 -4.97
N LEU A 48 6.94 -10.78 -5.45
CA LEU A 48 6.03 -9.86 -4.76
C LEU A 48 4.65 -10.49 -4.58
N ILE A 49 4.08 -11.08 -5.64
CA ILE A 49 2.79 -11.77 -5.58
C ILE A 49 2.85 -12.96 -4.62
N LYS A 50 3.91 -13.77 -4.70
CA LYS A 50 4.11 -14.92 -3.82
C LYS A 50 4.25 -14.50 -2.35
N THR A 51 5.12 -13.54 -2.05
CA THR A 51 5.29 -12.99 -0.69
C THR A 51 3.98 -12.41 -0.17
N THR A 52 3.22 -11.74 -1.04
CA THR A 52 1.89 -11.23 -0.68
C THR A 52 0.96 -12.35 -0.23
N MET A 53 0.88 -13.46 -0.97
CA MET A 53 0.02 -14.60 -0.61
C MET A 53 0.37 -15.18 0.76
N GLU A 54 1.65 -15.23 1.10
CA GLU A 54 2.14 -15.70 2.40
C GLU A 54 1.78 -14.75 3.56
N GLU A 55 1.62 -13.45 3.27
CA GLU A 55 1.29 -12.42 4.27
C GLU A 55 -0.22 -12.15 4.43
N ILE A 56 -1.09 -12.78 3.62
CA ILE A 56 -2.54 -12.61 3.69
C ILE A 56 -3.06 -13.01 5.08
N ASN A 57 -3.88 -12.15 5.67
CA ASN A 57 -4.50 -12.38 6.97
C ASN A 57 -5.89 -11.71 7.08
N LYS A 58 -6.41 -11.54 8.29
CA LYS A 58 -7.73 -10.93 8.51
C LYS A 58 -7.75 -9.45 8.11
N GLU A 59 -6.64 -8.75 8.25
CA GLU A 59 -6.49 -7.31 8.02
C GLU A 59 -5.97 -7.02 6.60
N PHE A 60 -5.01 -7.82 6.12
CA PHE A 60 -4.42 -7.66 4.79
C PHE A 60 -4.92 -8.75 3.83
N LYS A 61 -5.57 -8.34 2.74
CA LYS A 61 -6.22 -9.24 1.77
C LYS A 61 -5.41 -9.53 0.51
N GLY A 62 -4.21 -8.96 0.43
CA GLY A 62 -3.34 -9.04 -0.73
C GLY A 62 -3.22 -7.71 -1.47
N ILE A 63 -2.66 -7.77 -2.67
CA ILE A 63 -2.42 -6.62 -3.53
C ILE A 63 -2.98 -6.84 -4.93
N GLU A 64 -3.27 -5.75 -5.61
CA GLU A 64 -3.40 -5.65 -7.06
C GLU A 64 -2.14 -4.98 -7.62
N LEU A 65 -1.68 -5.45 -8.78
CA LEU A 65 -0.48 -4.98 -9.47
C LEU A 65 -0.82 -4.63 -10.93
N ALA A 66 -0.33 -3.50 -11.42
CA ALA A 66 -0.37 -3.16 -12.85
C ALA A 66 0.89 -2.38 -13.26
N VAL A 67 1.26 -2.49 -14.53
CA VAL A 67 2.50 -1.91 -15.06
C VAL A 67 2.22 -1.22 -16.40
N ILE A 68 2.50 0.08 -16.51
CA ILE A 68 2.57 0.78 -17.81
C ILE A 68 3.96 0.61 -18.36
N ASN A 69 4.03 0.09 -19.58
CA ASN A 69 5.25 -0.01 -20.35
C ASN A 69 5.14 0.81 -21.65
N PRO A 70 5.93 1.88 -21.82
CA PRO A 70 5.91 2.68 -23.04
C PRO A 70 6.21 1.86 -24.31
N SER A 71 7.04 0.80 -24.21
CA SER A 71 7.42 0.01 -25.38
C SER A 71 6.29 -0.84 -25.97
N GLU A 72 5.24 -1.12 -25.20
CA GLU A 72 4.07 -1.88 -25.66
C GLU A 72 3.12 -1.06 -26.57
N THR A 73 3.34 0.26 -26.67
CA THR A 73 2.57 1.14 -27.57
C THR A 73 3.03 1.11 -29.03
N ALA A 74 4.18 0.50 -29.32
CA ALA A 74 4.83 0.56 -30.63
C ALA A 74 4.16 -0.39 -31.65
N LYS A 75 3.40 0.18 -32.58
CA LYS A 75 2.73 -0.57 -33.66
C LYS A 75 3.61 -0.82 -34.89
N ASP A 76 4.65 0.01 -35.08
CA ASP A 76 5.55 -0.07 -36.24
C ASP A 76 6.88 -0.76 -35.89
N GLY A 77 7.36 -1.64 -36.79
CA GLY A 77 8.56 -2.46 -36.57
C GLY A 77 9.85 -1.67 -36.28
N LEU A 78 10.01 -0.49 -36.91
CA LEU A 78 11.15 0.39 -36.66
C LEU A 78 11.08 1.07 -35.30
N GLN A 79 9.87 1.35 -34.82
CA GLN A 79 9.63 1.97 -33.53
C GLN A 79 9.87 0.95 -32.42
N LYS A 80 9.45 -0.30 -32.62
CA LYS A 80 9.71 -1.43 -31.71
C LYS A 80 11.22 -1.66 -31.52
N LEU A 81 11.99 -1.67 -32.60
CA LEU A 81 13.46 -1.78 -32.52
C LEU A 81 14.10 -0.62 -31.71
N LYS A 82 13.62 0.62 -31.90
CA LYS A 82 14.10 1.77 -31.10
C LYS A 82 13.78 1.60 -29.62
N TYR A 83 12.58 1.14 -29.28
CA TYR A 83 12.18 0.88 -27.90
C TYR A 83 12.92 -0.30 -27.28
N ASP A 84 13.24 -1.35 -28.03
CA ASP A 84 14.03 -2.48 -27.54
C ASP A 84 15.47 -2.05 -27.23
N VAL A 85 16.07 -1.23 -28.11
CA VAL A 85 17.40 -0.63 -27.88
C VAL A 85 17.39 0.32 -26.68
N LEU A 86 16.36 1.16 -26.55
CA LEU A 86 16.18 2.03 -25.38
C LEU A 86 15.93 1.23 -24.10
N GLY A 87 15.14 0.17 -24.16
CA GLY A 87 14.87 -0.72 -23.03
C GLY A 87 16.12 -1.45 -22.56
N TYR A 88 17.04 -1.79 -23.46
CA TYR A 88 18.35 -2.34 -23.08
C TYR A 88 19.27 -1.31 -22.40
N LEU A 89 19.21 -0.04 -22.80
CA LEU A 89 20.03 1.05 -22.23
C LEU A 89 19.47 1.61 -20.91
N PHE A 90 18.15 1.72 -20.80
CA PHE A 90 17.47 2.32 -19.65
C PHE A 90 16.82 1.28 -18.71
N GLY A 91 16.79 0.00 -19.10
CA GLY A 91 16.34 -1.12 -18.28
C GLY A 91 14.97 -0.90 -17.63
N ASP A 92 14.89 -1.22 -16.34
CA ASP A 92 13.66 -1.14 -15.54
C ASP A 92 13.28 0.29 -15.12
N THR A 93 14.04 1.32 -15.53
CA THR A 93 13.73 2.73 -15.18
C THR A 93 12.60 3.31 -16.02
N GLN A 94 12.27 2.67 -17.15
CA GLN A 94 11.19 3.10 -18.03
C GLN A 94 9.86 2.47 -17.62
N GLY A 95 8.87 3.33 -17.40
CA GLY A 95 7.49 2.93 -17.09
C GLY A 95 7.04 3.32 -15.69
N LEU A 96 5.87 2.81 -15.32
CA LEU A 96 5.24 3.03 -14.03
C LEU A 96 4.65 1.72 -13.52
N THR A 97 4.88 1.41 -12.26
CA THR A 97 4.25 0.27 -11.58
C THR A 97 3.30 0.78 -10.51
N ILE A 98 2.09 0.22 -10.48
CA ILE A 98 1.07 0.53 -9.49
C ILE A 98 0.80 -0.71 -8.67
N ILE A 99 0.91 -0.55 -7.35
CA ILE A 99 0.64 -1.62 -6.37
C ILE A 99 -0.34 -1.08 -5.35
N GLY A 100 -1.47 -1.74 -5.14
CA GLY A 100 -2.41 -1.30 -4.12
C GLY A 100 -3.04 -2.47 -3.38
N PRO A 101 -3.47 -2.29 -2.12
CA PRO A 101 -4.11 -3.35 -1.37
C PRO A 101 -5.48 -3.68 -1.99
N SER A 102 -5.79 -4.98 -2.12
CA SER A 102 -7.07 -5.45 -2.70
C SER A 102 -8.31 -5.04 -1.88
N SER A 103 -8.11 -4.58 -0.64
CA SER A 103 -9.17 -3.96 0.17
C SER A 103 -9.67 -2.64 -0.41
N ILE A 104 -8.78 -1.88 -1.08
CA ILE A 104 -9.05 -0.55 -1.63
C ILE A 104 -9.20 -0.62 -3.14
N VAL A 105 -8.29 -1.31 -3.84
CA VAL A 105 -8.28 -1.41 -5.29
C VAL A 105 -9.27 -2.50 -5.72
N LYS A 106 -10.29 -2.12 -6.50
CA LYS A 106 -11.31 -3.05 -7.04
C LYS A 106 -10.97 -3.54 -8.42
N LYS A 107 -10.37 -2.67 -9.24
CA LYS A 107 -9.96 -2.98 -10.60
C LYS A 107 -8.87 -2.00 -11.01
N ILE A 108 -7.87 -2.52 -11.72
CA ILE A 108 -6.93 -1.72 -12.47
C ILE A 108 -7.18 -1.98 -13.95
N LYS A 109 -7.47 -0.94 -14.72
CA LYS A 109 -7.54 -1.03 -16.19
C LYS A 109 -6.24 -0.46 -16.74
N ASN A 110 -5.50 -1.31 -17.44
CA ASN A 110 -4.21 -0.96 -18.00
C ASN A 110 -4.38 -0.68 -19.50
N ASP A 111 -4.33 0.60 -19.87
CA ASP A 111 -4.22 1.02 -21.25
C ASP A 111 -2.77 1.52 -21.48
N PRO A 112 -2.15 1.28 -22.65
CA PRO A 112 -0.73 1.57 -22.88
C PRO A 112 -0.28 3.03 -22.62
N GLY A 113 -1.22 3.98 -22.55
CA GLY A 113 -0.95 5.38 -22.20
C GLY A 113 -1.66 5.89 -20.94
N GLN A 114 -2.46 5.06 -20.26
CA GLN A 114 -3.30 5.48 -19.12
C GLN A 114 -3.53 4.30 -18.16
N ILE A 115 -3.39 4.52 -16.85
CA ILE A 115 -3.95 3.60 -15.85
C ILE A 115 -5.16 4.26 -15.19
N GLU A 116 -6.26 3.51 -15.16
CA GLU A 116 -7.44 3.84 -14.38
C GLU A 116 -7.55 2.89 -13.18
N LEU A 117 -7.74 3.46 -11.99
CA LEU A 117 -7.98 2.71 -10.76
C LEU A 117 -9.41 2.94 -10.28
N LEU A 118 -10.14 1.86 -10.05
CA LEU A 118 -11.38 1.90 -9.30
C LEU A 118 -11.11 1.59 -7.83
N THR A 119 -11.36 2.57 -6.95
CA THR A 119 -11.09 2.43 -5.51
C THR A 119 -12.36 2.47 -4.68
N SER A 120 -12.42 1.70 -3.60
CA SER A 120 -13.48 1.83 -2.58
C SER A 120 -13.03 2.65 -1.38
N GLU A 121 -13.96 3.41 -0.79
CA GLU A 121 -13.72 4.03 0.50
C GLU A 121 -13.53 2.96 1.59
N LEU A 122 -12.47 3.10 2.38
CA LEU A 122 -12.29 2.32 3.60
C LEU A 122 -13.38 2.74 4.61
N ARG A 123 -14.45 1.95 4.72
CA ARG A 123 -15.41 2.07 5.81
C ARG A 123 -14.71 1.61 7.08
N GLN A 124 -14.23 2.56 7.89
CA GLN A 124 -13.79 2.26 9.26
C GLN A 124 -14.95 1.57 9.97
N SER A 125 -14.76 0.32 10.40
CA SER A 125 -15.80 -0.41 11.09
C SER A 125 -16.11 0.31 12.40
N LYS A 126 -17.39 0.62 12.63
CA LYS A 126 -17.86 1.31 13.85
C LYS A 126 -17.44 0.58 15.15
N ALA A 127 -17.04 -0.69 15.06
CA ALA A 127 -16.57 -1.50 16.17
C ALA A 127 -15.32 -0.95 16.89
N SER A 128 -14.37 -0.34 16.18
CA SER A 128 -13.14 0.21 16.81
C SER A 128 -13.38 1.50 17.59
N VAL A 129 -14.36 2.30 17.18
CA VAL A 129 -14.76 3.55 17.86
C VAL A 129 -15.59 3.25 19.12
N THR A 130 -16.48 2.25 19.08
CA THR A 130 -17.30 1.89 20.25
C THR A 130 -16.47 1.23 21.36
N HIS A 131 -15.47 0.42 21.01
CA HIS A 131 -14.62 -0.28 22.00
C HIS A 131 -13.60 0.66 22.66
N SER A 132 -13.13 1.69 21.95
CA SER A 132 -12.24 2.72 22.53
C SER A 132 -13.00 3.69 23.43
N ARG A 133 -14.23 4.08 23.06
CA ARG A 133 -15.11 4.91 23.90
C ARG A 133 -15.50 4.23 25.21
N SER A 134 -15.93 2.97 25.17
CA SER A 134 -16.32 2.25 26.40
C SER A 134 -15.15 2.10 27.38
N ASN A 135 -13.93 1.81 26.90
CA ASN A 135 -12.76 1.70 27.77
C ASN A 135 -12.33 3.04 28.37
N SER A 136 -12.54 4.15 27.65
CA SER A 136 -12.25 5.50 28.17
C SER A 136 -13.25 5.94 29.24
N GLU A 137 -14.55 5.65 29.06
CA GLU A 137 -15.61 5.95 30.04
C GLU A 137 -15.43 5.11 31.31
N VAL A 138 -15.15 3.80 31.17
CA VAL A 138 -14.91 2.91 32.32
C VAL A 138 -13.66 3.36 33.11
N ARG A 139 -12.61 3.85 32.44
CA ARG A 139 -11.42 4.40 33.12
C ARG A 139 -11.72 5.70 33.85
N GLN A 140 -12.52 6.61 33.27
CA GLN A 140 -12.89 7.86 33.93
C GLN A 140 -13.75 7.61 35.18
N ILE A 141 -14.73 6.71 35.10
CA ILE A 141 -15.60 6.36 36.23
C ILE A 141 -14.79 5.76 37.39
N LYS A 142 -13.85 4.85 37.10
CA LYS A 142 -12.96 4.26 38.12
C LYS A 142 -12.05 5.30 38.77
N SER A 143 -11.52 6.26 38.00
CA SER A 143 -10.68 7.34 38.54
C SER A 143 -11.46 8.32 39.43
N GLY A 144 -12.70 8.63 39.06
CA GLY A 144 -13.59 9.50 39.83
C GLY A 144 -14.00 8.85 41.16
N ALA A 145 -14.38 7.57 41.13
CA ALA A 145 -14.75 6.82 42.33
C ALA A 145 -13.59 6.72 43.34
N SER A 146 -12.36 6.52 42.87
CA SER A 146 -11.16 6.49 43.72
C SER A 146 -10.90 7.83 44.41
N LYS A 147 -11.02 8.96 43.69
CA LYS A 147 -10.87 10.31 44.26
C LYS A 147 -11.93 10.65 45.30
N VAL A 148 -13.18 10.20 45.09
CA VAL A 148 -14.28 10.43 46.05
C VAL A 148 -14.05 9.65 47.35
N GLN A 149 -13.57 8.40 47.26
CA GLN A 149 -13.26 7.59 48.44
C GLN A 149 -12.08 8.17 49.23
N GLU A 150 -11.06 8.69 48.55
CA GLU A 150 -9.91 9.33 49.20
C GLU A 150 -10.30 10.62 49.93
N ALA A 151 -11.17 11.44 49.33
CA ALA A 151 -11.70 12.66 49.96
C ALA A 151 -12.57 12.35 51.19
N ALA A 152 -13.39 11.30 51.14
CA ALA A 152 -14.22 10.87 52.27
C ALA A 152 -13.38 10.35 53.45
N ARG A 153 -12.24 9.71 53.16
CA ARG A 153 -11.31 9.20 54.18
C ARG A 153 -10.52 10.33 54.86
N LYS A 154 -10.21 11.40 54.14
CA LYS A 154 -9.56 12.61 54.67
C LYS A 154 -10.47 13.46 55.57
N LYS A 155 -11.79 13.40 55.42
CA LYS A 155 -12.76 14.13 56.27
C LYS A 155 -13.10 13.43 57.59
N ARG A 156 -12.63 12.19 57.81
CA ARG A 156 -12.89 11.38 59.02
C ARG A 156 -11.67 11.28 59.96
N LYS A 157 -10.60 12.00 59.66
CA LYS A 157 -9.45 12.24 60.55
C LYS A 157 -9.44 13.71 60.92
#